data_AF-A0A954HVK9-F1
#
_entry.id   AF-A0A954HVK9-F1
#
_cell.length_a   1.000
_cell.length_b   1.000
_cell.length_c   1.000
_cell.angle_alpha   90.00
_cell.angle_beta   90.00
_cell.angle_gamma   90.00
#
_symmetry.space_group_name_H-M   'P 1'
#
loop_
_entity.id
_entity.type
_entity.pdbx_description
1 polymer ?
#
loop_
_entity_poly.entity_id
_entity_poly.type
_entity_poly.pdbx_seq_one_letter_code
_entity_poly.pdbx_strand_id
1 'polypeptide(L)'
;MTTGRNHARITKLLAIPAGLVGMTMTQSPVIGICVTIGVLSGLNIEPDLDISTLTHSERKLIYRHGLMGRLWSAYWYFYGLSFKHRSKWTHRPILGTALRLVYLFWLPLIVGFVVDPDITTGFLLSEYFIAYFVGLVIADTGHWLADGMP
;
A
#
# COMPACT_ATOMS: atom_id res chain seq x y z
N MET A 1 18.68 6.58 -5.28
CA MET A 1 17.58 6.18 -4.37
C MET A 1 17.29 7.33 -3.44
N THR A 2 16.02 7.72 -3.35
CA THR A 2 15.60 8.65 -2.30
C THR A 2 15.56 7.91 -0.96
N THR A 3 15.53 8.64 0.14
CA THR A 3 15.49 8.01 1.48
C THR A 3 14.05 7.66 1.83
N GLY A 4 13.82 6.64 2.67
CA GLY A 4 12.50 6.31 3.21
C GLY A 4 11.79 7.51 3.90
N ARG A 5 12.56 8.48 4.41
CA ARG A 5 12.00 9.74 4.92
C ARG A 5 11.41 10.63 3.82
N ASN A 6 12.04 10.67 2.65
CA ASN A 6 11.53 11.43 1.50
C ASN A 6 10.32 10.73 0.88
N HIS A 7 10.30 9.41 0.77
CA HIS A 7 9.10 8.66 0.35
C HIS A 7 7.91 8.96 1.25
N ALA A 8 8.10 8.88 2.57
CA ALA A 8 7.06 9.23 3.54
C ALA A 8 6.60 10.70 3.46
N ARG A 9 7.45 11.63 3.00
CA ARG A 9 7.05 13.02 2.76
C ARG A 9 6.20 13.13 1.50
N ILE A 10 6.60 12.48 0.41
CA ILE A 10 5.86 12.46 -0.86
C ILE A 10 4.47 11.89 -0.66
N THR A 11 4.36 10.73 -0.01
CA THR A 11 3.07 10.10 0.30
C THR A 11 2.13 11.05 1.05
N LYS A 12 2.64 11.78 2.06
CA LYS A 12 1.83 12.76 2.80
C LYS A 12 1.41 13.96 1.95
N LEU A 13 2.31 14.47 1.10
CA LEU A 13 2.01 15.58 0.20
C LEU A 13 0.97 15.21 -0.85
N LEU A 14 0.95 13.95 -1.30
CA LEU A 14 -0.02 13.46 -2.28
C LEU A 14 -1.41 13.20 -1.69
N ALA A 15 -1.53 12.97 -0.38
CA ALA A 15 -2.77 12.51 0.24
C ALA A 15 -3.97 13.44 -0.02
N ILE A 16 -3.83 14.73 0.26
CA ILE A 16 -4.92 15.71 0.09
C ILE A 16 -5.22 15.99 -1.38
N PRO A 17 -4.23 16.29 -2.26
CA PRO A 17 -4.50 16.49 -3.68
C PRO A 17 -5.17 15.29 -4.35
N ALA A 18 -4.72 14.07 -4.05
CA ALA A 18 -5.30 12.86 -4.62
C ALA A 18 -6.76 12.66 -4.17
N GLY A 19 -7.05 12.89 -2.89
CA GLY A 19 -8.41 12.84 -2.36
C GLY A 19 -9.35 13.85 -3.00
N LEU A 20 -8.89 15.10 -3.18
CA LEU A 20 -9.68 16.16 -3.83
C LEU A 20 -9.94 15.83 -5.31
N VAL A 21 -8.97 15.29 -6.03
CA VAL A 21 -9.15 14.82 -7.41
C VAL A 21 -10.17 13.68 -7.45
N GLY A 22 -10.04 12.67 -6.58
CA GLY A 22 -11.01 11.58 -6.48
C GLY A 22 -12.42 12.06 -6.20
N MET A 23 -12.58 13.00 -5.25
CA MET A 23 -13.87 13.61 -4.91
C MET A 23 -14.47 14.38 -6.09
N THR A 24 -13.69 15.22 -6.76
CA THR A 24 -14.20 16.08 -7.85
C THR A 24 -14.54 15.27 -9.10
N MET A 25 -13.73 14.26 -9.45
CA MET A 25 -13.99 13.40 -10.62
C MET A 25 -15.23 12.51 -10.46
N THR A 26 -15.50 12.05 -9.24
CA THR A 26 -16.65 11.16 -8.96
C THR A 26 -17.85 11.88 -8.36
N GLN A 27 -17.71 13.17 -8.05
CA GLN A 27 -18.68 13.97 -7.31
C GLN A 27 -19.06 13.34 -5.95
N SER A 28 -18.18 12.52 -5.38
CA SER A 28 -18.43 11.77 -4.15
C SER A 28 -17.36 12.07 -3.10
N PRO A 29 -17.72 12.71 -1.97
CA PRO A 29 -16.81 12.91 -0.84
C PRO A 29 -16.26 11.59 -0.29
N VAL A 30 -17.07 10.52 -0.29
CA VAL A 30 -16.68 9.20 0.21
C VAL A 30 -15.54 8.61 -0.61
N ILE A 31 -15.61 8.70 -1.94
CA ILE A 31 -14.53 8.25 -2.82
C ILE A 31 -13.24 9.04 -2.58
N GLY A 32 -13.33 10.36 -2.43
CA GLY A 32 -12.15 11.19 -2.09
C GLY A 32 -11.50 10.79 -0.76
N ILE A 33 -12.32 10.45 0.24
CA ILE A 33 -11.84 9.92 1.52
C ILE A 33 -11.16 8.57 1.33
N CYS A 34 -11.76 7.63 0.58
CA CYS A 34 -11.17 6.33 0.29
C CYS A 34 -9.80 6.46 -0.41
N VAL A 35 -9.67 7.34 -1.41
CA VAL A 35 -8.40 7.63 -2.07
C VAL A 35 -7.38 8.19 -1.08
N THR A 36 -7.78 9.15 -0.23
CA THR A 36 -6.89 9.75 0.78
C THR A 36 -6.37 8.70 1.76
N ILE A 37 -7.24 7.82 2.24
CA ILE A 37 -6.88 6.71 3.14
C ILE A 37 -5.95 5.73 2.42
N GLY A 38 -6.20 5.44 1.15
CA GLY A 38 -5.32 4.63 0.30
C GLY A 38 -3.92 5.22 0.22
N VAL A 39 -3.79 6.51 -0.10
CA VAL A 39 -2.49 7.19 -0.17
C VAL A 39 -1.77 7.12 1.18
N LEU A 40 -2.45 7.47 2.28
CA LEU A 40 -1.84 7.46 3.61
C LEU A 40 -1.45 6.05 4.08
N SER A 41 -2.17 5.02 3.64
CA SER A 41 -1.81 3.61 3.90
C SER A 41 -0.46 3.24 3.28
N GLY A 42 -0.07 3.91 2.19
CA GLY A 42 1.26 3.80 1.58
C GLY A 42 2.42 4.31 2.47
N LEU A 43 2.15 4.80 3.69
CA LEU A 43 3.19 5.03 4.70
C LEU A 43 3.62 3.75 5.44
N ASN A 44 2.79 2.71 5.37
CA ASN A 44 3.01 1.43 6.05
C ASN A 44 2.97 0.25 5.09
N ILE A 45 2.30 0.38 3.93
CA ILE A 45 2.23 -0.62 2.85
C ILE A 45 2.99 -0.06 1.65
N GLU A 46 4.32 0.04 1.78
CA GLU A 46 5.19 0.69 0.78
C GLU A 46 6.03 -0.32 -0.02
N PRO A 47 6.61 0.09 -1.17
CA PRO A 47 7.40 -0.78 -2.03
C PRO A 47 8.60 -1.41 -1.36
N ASP A 48 9.27 -0.67 -0.46
CA ASP A 48 10.49 -1.10 0.24
C ASP A 48 10.27 -2.24 1.25
N LEU A 49 9.03 -2.69 1.47
CA LEU A 49 8.75 -3.89 2.28
C LEU A 49 9.27 -5.18 1.65
N ASP A 50 9.70 -5.14 0.38
CA ASP A 50 10.44 -6.23 -0.27
C ASP A 50 11.93 -6.27 0.11
N ILE A 51 12.40 -5.40 1.03
CA ILE A 51 13.74 -5.47 1.61
C ILE A 51 13.72 -6.38 2.84
N SER A 52 14.63 -7.35 2.90
CA SER A 52 14.74 -8.30 4.02
C SER A 52 15.38 -7.73 5.30
N THR A 53 15.69 -6.44 5.31
CA THR A 53 16.28 -5.71 6.45
C THR A 53 15.38 -4.57 6.85
N LEU A 54 15.35 -4.24 8.15
CA LEU A 54 14.46 -3.21 8.70
C LEU A 54 14.59 -1.84 8.00
N THR A 55 13.52 -1.43 7.33
CA THR A 55 13.36 -0.13 6.67
C THR A 55 13.12 0.99 7.68
N HIS A 56 13.12 2.24 7.19
CA HIS A 56 12.80 3.39 8.03
C HIS A 56 11.34 3.39 8.53
N SER A 57 10.37 2.96 7.70
CA SER A 57 8.96 2.88 8.10
C SER A 57 8.76 1.82 9.19
N GLU A 58 9.39 0.66 9.02
CA GLU A 58 9.38 -0.43 9.99
C GLU A 58 9.99 -0.04 11.34
N ARG A 59 11.18 0.58 11.33
CA ARG A 59 11.80 1.09 12.56
C ARG A 59 10.91 2.09 13.28
N LYS A 60 10.24 2.95 12.53
CA LYS A 60 9.30 3.95 13.07
C LYS A 60 8.05 3.27 13.64
N LEU A 61 7.53 2.22 13.01
CA LEU A 61 6.42 1.42 13.52
C LEU A 61 6.81 0.70 14.81
N ILE A 62 7.98 0.07 14.86
CA ILE A 62 8.52 -0.57 16.08
C ILE A 62 8.66 0.45 17.21
N TYR A 63 9.23 1.63 16.93
CA TYR A 63 9.40 2.68 17.94
C TYR A 63 8.07 3.18 18.50
N ARG A 64 7.04 3.31 17.66
CA ARG A 64 5.73 3.87 18.06
C ARG A 64 4.78 2.86 18.66
N HIS A 65 4.82 1.61 18.19
CA HIS A 65 3.82 0.59 18.51
C HIS A 65 4.41 -0.65 19.18
N GLY A 66 5.72 -0.65 19.48
CA GLY A 66 6.40 -1.69 20.24
C GLY A 66 6.22 -3.07 19.60
N LEU A 67 5.57 -3.98 20.31
CA LEU A 67 5.33 -5.35 19.88
C LEU A 67 4.56 -5.42 18.55
N MET A 68 3.53 -4.58 18.36
CA MET A 68 2.75 -4.59 17.12
C MET A 68 3.59 -4.19 15.91
N GLY A 69 4.49 -3.21 16.08
CA GLY A 69 5.45 -2.85 15.05
C GLY A 69 6.42 -3.99 14.72
N ARG A 70 6.86 -4.76 15.73
CA ARG A 70 7.72 -5.93 15.51
C ARG A 70 6.99 -7.05 14.77
N LEU A 71 5.73 -7.33 15.14
CA LEU A 71 4.92 -8.33 14.44
C LEU A 71 4.66 -7.93 12.99
N TRP A 72 4.37 -6.65 12.75
CA TRP A 72 4.25 -6.09 11.40
C TRP A 72 5.54 -6.28 10.60
N SER A 73 6.70 -5.91 11.15
CA SER A 73 7.98 -6.10 10.46
C SER A 73 8.33 -7.57 10.23
N ALA A 74 8.05 -8.45 11.20
CA ALA A 74 8.26 -9.89 11.04
C ALA A 74 7.37 -10.48 9.95
N TYR A 75 6.15 -9.96 9.78
CA TYR A 75 5.26 -10.35 8.69
C TYR A 75 5.87 -10.01 7.33
N TRP A 76 6.28 -8.75 7.14
CA TRP A 76 6.87 -8.29 5.87
C TRP A 76 8.27 -8.83 5.60
N TYR A 77 9.00 -9.27 6.63
CA TYR A 77 10.29 -9.94 6.46
C TYR A 77 10.18 -11.15 5.51
N PHE A 78 9.14 -11.98 5.64
CA PHE A 78 8.94 -13.12 4.74
C PHE A 78 8.61 -12.70 3.30
N TYR A 79 7.92 -11.57 3.13
CA TYR A 79 7.69 -10.97 1.82
C TYR A 79 9.02 -10.53 1.17
N GLY A 80 9.88 -9.83 1.92
CA GLY A 80 11.21 -9.40 1.46
C GLY A 80 12.20 -10.54 1.23
N LEU A 81 12.00 -11.71 1.85
CA LEU A 81 12.74 -12.93 1.51
C LEU A 81 12.26 -13.57 0.20
N SER A 82 10.98 -13.43 -0.13
CA SER A 82 10.34 -14.10 -1.27
C SER A 82 10.59 -13.38 -2.60
N PHE A 83 10.80 -12.06 -2.57
CA PHE A 83 10.96 -11.24 -3.76
C PHE A 83 12.29 -10.48 -3.75
N LYS A 84 12.91 -10.38 -4.92
CA LYS A 84 14.07 -9.50 -5.11
C LYS A 84 13.61 -8.05 -4.99
N HIS A 85 14.26 -7.27 -4.12
CA HIS A 85 14.05 -5.83 -4.02
C HIS A 85 14.13 -5.17 -5.41
N ARG A 86 13.15 -4.32 -5.74
CA ARG A 86 13.02 -3.63 -7.04
C ARG A 86 12.79 -4.52 -8.25
N SER A 87 12.29 -5.73 -8.06
CA SER A 87 11.85 -6.53 -9.19
C SER A 87 10.66 -5.85 -9.91
N LYS A 88 10.44 -6.23 -11.18
CA LYS A 88 9.28 -5.77 -11.96
C LYS A 88 7.94 -6.13 -11.28
N TRP A 89 7.94 -7.12 -10.39
CA TRP A 89 6.76 -7.59 -9.67
C TRP A 89 6.43 -6.73 -8.45
N THR A 90 7.44 -6.28 -7.71
CA THR A 90 7.25 -5.60 -6.42
C THR A 90 7.27 -4.08 -6.51
N HIS A 91 7.95 -3.54 -7.53
CA HIS A 91 8.23 -2.09 -7.59
C HIS A 91 7.46 -1.34 -8.68
N ARG A 92 6.77 -2.03 -9.59
CA ARG A 92 5.83 -1.34 -10.50
C ARG A 92 4.59 -0.96 -9.70
N PRO A 93 4.12 0.30 -9.75
CA PRO A 93 3.06 0.78 -8.85
C PRO A 93 1.85 -0.15 -8.80
N ILE A 94 1.17 -0.40 -9.93
CA ILE A 94 -0.06 -1.20 -9.95
C ILE A 94 0.18 -2.66 -9.50
N LEU A 95 1.17 -3.33 -10.11
CA LEU A 95 1.42 -4.76 -9.88
C LEU A 95 1.96 -5.02 -8.46
N GLY A 96 2.87 -4.17 -8.00
CA GLY A 96 3.41 -4.23 -6.65
C GLY A 96 2.36 -3.93 -5.59
N THR A 97 1.48 -2.93 -5.80
CA THR A 97 0.35 -2.67 -4.90
C THR A 97 -0.55 -3.90 -4.81
N ALA A 98 -0.95 -4.47 -5.95
CA ALA A 98 -1.82 -5.65 -5.97
C ALA A 98 -1.19 -6.84 -5.25
N LEU A 99 0.10 -7.11 -5.50
CA LEU A 99 0.83 -8.19 -4.84
C LEU A 99 0.93 -7.98 -3.33
N ARG A 100 1.19 -6.75 -2.87
CA ARG A 100 1.20 -6.42 -1.43
C ARG A 100 -0.17 -6.60 -0.79
N LEU A 101 -1.26 -6.25 -1.46
CA LEU A 101 -2.61 -6.45 -0.92
C LEU A 101 -3.00 -7.93 -0.89
N VAL A 102 -2.69 -8.69 -1.93
CA VAL A 102 -2.86 -10.15 -1.92
C VAL A 102 -2.04 -10.75 -0.79
N TYR A 103 -0.79 -10.34 -0.63
CA TYR A 103 0.04 -10.79 0.48
C TYR A 103 -0.51 -10.36 1.83
N LEU A 104 -1.06 -9.16 2.00
CA LEU A 104 -1.60 -8.70 3.29
C LEU A 104 -2.90 -9.41 3.67
N PHE A 105 -3.73 -9.73 2.67
CA PHE A 105 -5.09 -10.25 2.87
C PHE A 105 -5.26 -11.70 2.42
N TRP A 106 -4.18 -12.45 2.16
CA TRP A 106 -4.28 -13.81 1.58
C TRP A 106 -5.24 -14.73 2.37
N LEU A 107 -5.17 -14.73 3.69
CA LEU A 107 -6.02 -15.58 4.52
C LEU A 107 -7.48 -15.11 4.51
N PRO A 108 -7.81 -13.82 4.79
CA PRO A 108 -9.16 -13.29 4.60
C PRO A 108 -9.73 -13.53 3.20
N LEU A 109 -8.91 -13.41 2.15
CA LEU A 109 -9.33 -13.65 0.77
C LEU A 109 -9.69 -15.13 0.56
N ILE A 110 -8.84 -16.07 1.01
CA ILE A 110 -9.13 -17.50 0.91
C ILE A 110 -10.40 -17.85 1.68
N VAL A 111 -10.52 -17.39 2.94
CA VAL A 111 -11.70 -17.65 3.76
C VAL A 111 -12.94 -17.06 3.10
N GLY A 112 -12.87 -15.82 2.62
CA GLY A 112 -13.96 -15.16 1.90
C GLY A 112 -14.41 -15.94 0.68
N PHE A 113 -13.48 -16.33 -0.20
CA PHE A 113 -13.81 -17.12 -1.40
C PHE A 113 -14.33 -18.53 -1.09
N VAL A 114 -13.99 -19.12 0.06
CA VAL A 114 -14.53 -20.42 0.48
C VAL A 114 -15.94 -20.27 1.07
N VAL A 115 -16.19 -19.19 1.83
CA VAL A 115 -17.46 -18.98 2.53
C VAL A 115 -18.51 -18.37 1.61
N ASP A 116 -18.17 -17.28 0.91
CA ASP A 116 -19.05 -16.55 0.01
C ASP A 116 -18.23 -15.80 -1.07
N PRO A 117 -18.08 -16.43 -2.26
CA PRO A 117 -17.37 -15.83 -3.38
C PRO A 117 -17.98 -14.51 -3.87
N ASP A 118 -19.31 -14.36 -3.79
CA ASP A 118 -20.02 -13.22 -4.34
C ASP A 118 -19.82 -11.98 -3.46
N ILE A 119 -19.87 -12.13 -2.13
CA ILE A 119 -19.53 -11.05 -1.20
C ILE A 119 -18.06 -10.63 -1.38
N THR A 120 -17.15 -11.59 -1.49
CA THR A 120 -15.71 -11.31 -1.62
C THR A 120 -15.42 -10.59 -2.93
N THR A 121 -16.01 -11.06 -4.03
CA THR A 121 -15.89 -10.42 -5.36
C THR A 121 -16.54 -9.04 -5.36
N GLY A 122 -17.74 -8.91 -4.77
CA GLY A 122 -18.45 -7.64 -4.64
C GLY A 122 -17.67 -6.59 -3.85
N PHE A 123 -17.00 -7.00 -2.77
CA PHE A 123 -16.11 -6.12 -2.01
C PHE A 123 -14.92 -5.65 -2.84
N LEU A 124 -14.21 -6.59 -3.50
CA LEU A 124 -13.03 -6.29 -4.32
C LEU A 124 -13.35 -5.42 -5.54
N LEU A 125 -14.56 -5.54 -6.09
CA LEU A 125 -15.04 -4.72 -7.20
C LEU A 125 -15.82 -3.48 -6.76
N SER A 126 -15.97 -3.25 -5.46
CA SER A 126 -16.66 -2.07 -4.94
C SER A 126 -15.88 -0.79 -5.29
N GLU A 127 -16.61 0.29 -5.55
CA GLU A 127 -16.02 1.60 -5.82
C GLU A 127 -15.12 2.08 -4.67
N TYR A 128 -15.43 1.70 -3.42
CA TYR A 128 -14.66 2.06 -2.24
C TYR A 128 -13.31 1.35 -2.19
N PHE A 129 -13.29 0.03 -2.46
CA PHE A 129 -12.04 -0.72 -2.52
C PHE A 129 -11.19 -0.29 -3.71
N ILE A 130 -11.80 -0.07 -4.87
CA ILE A 130 -11.10 0.45 -6.05
C ILE A 130 -10.51 1.83 -5.77
N ALA A 131 -11.26 2.75 -5.14
CA ALA A 131 -10.76 4.07 -4.75
C ALA A 131 -9.59 3.98 -3.76
N TYR A 132 -9.70 3.10 -2.76
CA TYR A 132 -8.59 2.82 -1.84
C TYR A 132 -7.35 2.28 -2.56
N PHE A 133 -7.54 1.32 -3.47
CA PHE A 133 -6.49 0.75 -4.30
C PHE A 133 -5.80 1.81 -5.16
N VAL A 134 -6.57 2.69 -5.82
CA VAL A 134 -6.05 3.82 -6.58
C VAL A 134 -5.21 4.74 -5.70
N GLY A 135 -5.65 5.01 -4.46
CA GLY A 135 -4.85 5.79 -3.49
C GLY A 135 -3.48 5.16 -3.21
N LEU A 136 -3.42 3.84 -2.97
CA LEU A 136 -2.15 3.13 -2.80
C LEU A 136 -1.28 3.20 -4.06
N VAL A 137 -1.86 3.01 -5.24
CA VAL A 137 -1.14 3.12 -6.51
C VAL A 137 -0.56 4.52 -6.70
N ILE A 138 -1.27 5.58 -6.29
CA ILE A 138 -0.75 6.96 -6.32
C ILE A 138 0.45 7.12 -5.38
N ALA A 139 0.37 6.60 -4.15
CA ALA A 139 1.49 6.62 -3.22
C ALA A 139 2.72 5.88 -3.79
N ASP A 140 2.50 4.67 -4.32
CA ASP A 140 3.56 3.86 -4.92
C ASP A 140 4.12 4.50 -6.20
N THR A 141 3.30 5.20 -6.97
CA THR A 141 3.77 5.99 -8.13
C THR A 141 4.67 7.13 -7.69
N GLY A 142 4.31 7.84 -6.62
CA GLY A 142 5.17 8.86 -6.02
C GLY A 142 6.50 8.29 -5.54
N HIS A 143 6.48 7.12 -4.91
CA HIS A 143 7.68 6.39 -4.47
C HIS A 143 8.56 6.00 -5.65
N TRP A 144 7.95 5.39 -6.66
CA TRP A 144 8.58 4.90 -7.88
C TRP A 144 9.24 6.02 -8.69
N LEU A 145 8.56 7.17 -8.85
CA LEU A 145 9.12 8.36 -9.51
C LEU A 145 10.28 8.96 -8.70
N ALA A 146 10.15 9.03 -7.37
CA ALA A 146 11.20 9.55 -6.50
C ALA A 146 12.47 8.69 -6.49
N ASP A 147 12.31 7.39 -6.79
CA ASP A 147 13.42 6.47 -6.96
C ASP A 147 14.14 6.58 -8.30
N GLY A 148 13.63 7.44 -9.19
CA GLY A 148 14.17 7.63 -10.54
C GLY A 148 13.62 6.65 -11.58
N MET A 149 12.55 5.90 -11.23
CA MET A 149 12.09 4.70 -11.94
C MET A 149 13.15 3.57 -11.94
N PRO A 150 12.77 2.29 -12.06
CA PRO A 150 13.68 1.24 -12.48
C PRO A 150 14.17 1.48 -13.90
#